data_AF-A0A316REB7-F1
#
_entry.id   AF-A0A316REB7-F1
#
_cell.length_a   1.000
_cell.length_b   1.000
_cell.length_c   1.000
_cell.angle_alpha   90.00
_cell.angle_beta   90.00
_cell.angle_gamma   90.00
#
_symmetry.space_group_name_H-M   'P 1'
#
loop_
_entity.id
_entity.type
_entity.pdbx_description
1 polymer ?
#
loop_
_entity_poly.entity_id
_entity_poly.type
_entity_poly.pdbx_seq_one_letter_code
_entity_poly.pdbx_strand_id
1 'polypeptide(L)'
;MLRKVILTTAAACAGICSQAQDLKIVTGVPDTTYSSVIYLRGMATPNSKVTVQGESYPVYSSGEWAAKLTLKEGDNPFELAEEGTGRKVTGSVFMKLRQAPAPITDAVAEDVEILPSRNMSVAPGDEVKIRLRSVSGAQVTWLGGHKLYELPVSETGGRPGIFQGHYYVAENDTVFNSPVTLEIKTPDTTAVQQVKAEISVLDPQNPMIVRTKEGAYLNYGLGGDRLGGAKINYLSAGIKMQVDGKVGNMYKVRLSKNTDAWIPSECVEVMPEGTFAPSSLTGSWSVRGDGKYDYVTVGLSERLPYIVTEDVEASRIIVDIYGAACNTNWITQLKSYKEVKNVGYKQVQDDVFRLEIDLRHKQMWGYSVYYQGTGLVVKVKHRPESLKLKNLTIAIDAGHGEPWNGARTTSGVKEQDLTKDMAEHLRKVLESKGAKVVMTRPGVENTSMTDRKRAAREAEADLFVSIHCNAGGSPFAAKGTSTYYRHLSHKQLSVDVLDCILEMDVKNFGNIGNFNFSLNQPTEYPSVLVETLFLSSPEDSDKILKKEFRDEMMERVAWGIEKFLAGVDGSDAKAPKKFKPSRL
;
A
#
# COMPACT_ATOMS: atom_id res chain seq x y z
N MET A 1 33.97 20.53 -8.94
CA MET A 1 34.01 20.89 -10.37
C MET A 1 32.73 20.43 -11.02
N LEU A 2 31.93 21.32 -11.60
CA LEU A 2 30.72 20.95 -12.35
C LEU A 2 31.10 20.03 -13.51
N ARG A 3 30.73 18.75 -13.44
CA ARG A 3 30.88 17.80 -14.55
C ARG A 3 29.60 17.84 -15.37
N LYS A 4 29.58 18.70 -16.39
CA LYS A 4 28.46 18.82 -17.34
C LYS A 4 28.42 17.61 -18.28
N VAL A 5 27.21 17.13 -18.57
CA VAL A 5 26.93 16.38 -19.80
C VAL A 5 27.27 17.28 -20.98
N ILE A 6 28.22 16.87 -21.82
CA ILE A 6 28.61 17.61 -23.02
C ILE A 6 27.82 17.00 -24.19
N LEU A 7 26.83 17.74 -24.69
CA LEU A 7 26.23 17.43 -25.99
C LEU A 7 27.15 17.95 -27.10
N THR A 8 27.76 17.04 -27.84
CA THR A 8 28.43 17.34 -29.11
C THR A 8 27.57 16.85 -30.26
N THR A 9 26.77 17.74 -30.85
CA THR A 9 26.08 17.48 -32.12
C THR A 9 27.06 17.72 -33.28
N ALA A 10 27.60 16.65 -33.85
CA ALA A 10 28.26 16.71 -35.16
C ALA A 10 27.24 16.29 -36.23
N ALA A 11 26.67 17.25 -36.94
CA ALA A 11 25.80 17.00 -38.10
C ALA A 11 26.65 16.96 -39.37
N ALA A 12 26.69 15.81 -40.05
CA ALA A 12 27.24 15.69 -41.39
C ALA A 12 26.50 14.60 -42.19
N CYS A 13 25.39 14.97 -42.83
CA CYS A 13 25.09 14.67 -44.25
C CYS A 13 23.66 15.12 -44.60
N ALA A 14 23.55 15.72 -45.79
CA ALA A 14 22.33 16.27 -46.35
C ALA A 14 21.40 15.18 -46.91
N GLY A 15 20.09 15.31 -46.66
CA GLY A 15 19.06 14.56 -47.37
C GLY A 15 17.79 14.28 -46.55
N ILE A 16 16.70 14.96 -46.92
CA ILE A 16 15.29 14.72 -46.58
C ILE A 16 14.92 14.87 -45.08
N CYS A 17 14.30 16.01 -44.78
CA CYS A 17 13.83 16.42 -43.47
C CYS A 17 12.56 15.66 -43.06
N SER A 18 12.70 14.57 -42.31
CA SER A 18 11.81 14.31 -41.17
C SER A 18 12.51 14.89 -39.95
N GLN A 19 11.82 15.65 -39.08
CA GLN A 19 12.43 16.18 -37.85
C GLN A 19 13.10 15.04 -37.06
N ALA A 20 14.42 14.93 -37.16
CA ALA A 20 15.17 13.86 -36.52
C ALA A 20 15.19 14.13 -35.01
N GLN A 21 14.65 13.20 -34.23
CA GLN A 21 14.65 13.34 -32.78
C GLN A 21 16.08 13.25 -32.26
N ASP A 22 16.56 14.26 -31.54
CA ASP A 22 17.93 14.30 -31.02
C ASP A 22 18.20 13.16 -30.02
N LEU A 23 19.37 12.53 -30.15
CA LEU A 23 19.90 11.60 -29.15
C LEU A 23 20.09 12.35 -27.83
N LYS A 24 19.33 11.98 -26.81
CA LYS A 24 19.41 12.61 -25.48
C LYS A 24 19.17 11.60 -24.37
N ILE A 25 19.79 11.84 -23.23
CA ILE A 25 19.48 11.16 -21.97
C ILE A 25 18.44 11.99 -21.23
N VAL A 26 17.36 11.35 -20.77
CA VAL A 26 16.28 12.01 -20.03
C VAL A 26 16.40 11.73 -18.53
N THR A 27 16.73 10.50 -18.14
CA THR A 27 16.95 10.14 -16.72
C THR A 27 18.07 9.11 -16.57
N GLY A 28 18.59 8.98 -15.35
CA GLY A 28 19.47 7.85 -14.98
C GLY A 28 20.96 8.16 -14.87
N VAL A 29 21.38 9.43 -15.00
CA VAL A 29 22.78 9.85 -14.80
C VAL A 29 22.89 10.61 -13.48
N PRO A 30 23.13 9.94 -12.34
CA PRO A 30 23.51 10.64 -11.12
C PRO A 30 24.96 11.11 -11.21
N ASP A 31 25.29 12.23 -10.57
CA ASP A 31 26.69 12.68 -10.43
C ASP A 31 27.52 11.66 -9.63
N THR A 32 26.90 11.04 -8.62
CA THR A 32 27.52 10.00 -7.79
C THR A 32 26.53 8.90 -7.44
N THR A 33 26.99 7.65 -7.46
CA THR A 33 26.19 6.47 -7.06
C THR A 33 27.00 5.50 -6.21
N TYR A 34 26.28 4.68 -5.44
CA TYR A 34 26.84 3.57 -4.67
C TYR A 34 26.51 2.20 -5.29
N SER A 35 25.69 2.19 -6.35
CA SER A 35 25.35 0.98 -7.08
C SER A 35 26.37 0.72 -8.18
N SER A 36 26.80 -0.52 -8.35
CA SER A 36 27.63 -0.94 -9.48
C SER A 36 26.83 -1.05 -10.78
N VAL A 37 25.50 -0.85 -10.74
CA VAL A 37 24.63 -0.84 -11.91
C VAL A 37 23.69 0.34 -11.85
N ILE A 38 23.60 1.09 -12.94
CA ILE A 38 22.57 2.11 -13.17
C ILE A 38 21.89 1.87 -14.52
N TYR A 39 20.73 2.50 -14.70
CA TYR A 39 19.97 2.43 -15.94
C TYR A 39 19.79 3.83 -16.51
N LEU A 40 20.25 4.01 -17.74
CA LEU A 40 20.04 5.23 -18.52
C LEU A 40 18.74 5.08 -19.30
N ARG A 41 17.97 6.15 -19.42
CA ARG A 41 16.79 6.22 -20.29
C ARG A 41 16.80 7.51 -21.07
N GLY A 42 16.42 7.45 -22.35
CA GLY A 42 16.50 8.59 -23.23
C GLY A 42 15.62 8.51 -24.46
N MET A 43 15.84 9.49 -25.35
CA MET A 43 15.22 9.54 -26.68
C MET A 43 16.29 9.46 -27.77
N ALA A 44 15.94 8.90 -28.92
CA ALA A 44 16.75 8.85 -30.15
C ALA A 44 15.81 8.71 -31.37
N THR A 45 16.33 8.51 -32.59
CA THR A 45 15.44 8.28 -33.75
C THR A 45 14.64 6.98 -33.56
N PRO A 46 13.31 7.01 -33.75
CA PRO A 46 12.48 5.82 -33.70
C PRO A 46 13.01 4.64 -34.54
N ASN A 47 12.95 3.44 -33.98
CA ASN A 47 13.40 2.19 -34.60
C ASN A 47 14.92 2.13 -34.93
N SER A 48 15.72 3.05 -34.39
CA SER A 48 17.18 2.99 -34.47
C SER A 48 17.77 2.13 -33.33
N LYS A 49 19.09 2.19 -33.17
CA LYS A 49 19.82 1.55 -32.07
C LYS A 49 20.75 2.56 -31.42
N VAL A 50 20.85 2.48 -30.10
CA VAL A 50 21.82 3.25 -29.31
C VAL A 50 22.84 2.28 -28.73
N THR A 51 24.12 2.56 -28.95
CA THR A 51 25.21 1.83 -28.32
C THR A 51 25.69 2.55 -27.08
N VAL A 52 25.89 1.81 -25.99
CA VAL A 52 26.46 2.31 -24.73
C VAL A 52 27.53 1.34 -24.27
N GLN A 53 28.76 1.82 -24.10
CA GLN A 53 29.93 0.96 -23.76
C GLN A 53 30.11 -0.26 -24.69
N GLY A 54 29.75 -0.12 -25.98
CA GLY A 54 29.85 -1.21 -26.97
C GLY A 54 28.66 -2.17 -27.00
N GLU A 55 27.72 -2.07 -26.05
CA GLU A 55 26.47 -2.84 -26.05
C GLU A 55 25.39 -2.09 -26.83
N SER A 56 24.63 -2.81 -27.67
CA SER A 56 23.59 -2.23 -28.53
C SER A 56 22.20 -2.40 -27.90
N TYR A 57 21.44 -1.31 -27.82
CA TYR A 57 20.09 -1.26 -27.25
C TYR A 57 19.08 -0.76 -28.30
N PRO A 58 17.88 -1.36 -28.37
CA PRO A 58 16.86 -0.93 -29.31
C PRO A 58 16.27 0.42 -28.91
N VAL A 59 15.99 1.25 -29.91
CA VAL A 59 15.12 2.43 -29.78
C VAL A 59 13.75 2.04 -30.29
N TYR A 60 12.73 2.20 -29.46
CA TYR A 60 11.36 1.80 -29.80
C TYR A 60 10.71 2.79 -30.78
N SER A 61 9.52 2.47 -31.30
CA SER A 61 8.81 3.33 -32.26
C SER A 61 8.40 4.70 -31.67
N SER A 62 8.31 4.77 -30.35
CA SER A 62 8.15 6.01 -29.58
C SER A 62 9.42 6.89 -29.53
N GLY A 63 10.56 6.39 -30.00
CA GLY A 63 11.87 7.03 -29.85
C GLY A 63 12.51 6.78 -28.48
N GLU A 64 11.84 6.09 -27.56
CA GLU A 64 12.38 5.79 -26.23
C GLU A 64 13.43 4.67 -26.29
N TRP A 65 14.46 4.75 -25.44
CA TRP A 65 15.44 3.69 -25.24
C TRP A 65 15.86 3.61 -23.76
N ALA A 66 16.37 2.45 -23.37
CA ALA A 66 17.03 2.25 -22.08
C ALA A 66 18.34 1.49 -22.27
N ALA A 67 19.35 1.80 -21.45
CA ALA A 67 20.63 1.12 -21.43
C ALA A 67 21.05 0.79 -20.00
N LYS A 68 21.74 -0.34 -19.82
CA LYS A 68 22.37 -0.70 -18.55
C LYS A 68 23.82 -0.22 -18.58
N LEU A 69 24.24 0.46 -17.52
CA LEU A 69 25.64 0.86 -17.31
C LEU A 69 26.19 0.12 -16.09
N THR A 70 27.28 -0.63 -16.29
CA THR A 70 27.99 -1.30 -15.20
C THR A 70 29.19 -0.44 -14.80
N LEU A 71 29.31 -0.18 -13.50
CA LEU A 71 30.25 0.78 -12.94
C LEU A 71 31.32 0.07 -12.11
N LYS A 72 32.53 0.61 -12.15
CA LYS A 72 33.64 0.31 -11.25
C LYS A 72 33.82 1.46 -10.27
N GLU A 73 34.44 1.22 -9.11
CA GLU A 73 34.78 2.30 -8.19
C GLU A 73 35.61 3.38 -8.90
N GLY A 74 35.28 4.65 -8.65
CA GLY A 74 35.89 5.80 -9.28
C GLY A 74 35.09 6.36 -10.46
N ASP A 75 35.81 6.97 -11.41
CA ASP A 75 35.22 7.61 -12.59
C ASP A 75 34.84 6.59 -13.66
N ASN A 76 33.60 6.67 -14.15
CA ASN A 76 33.08 5.83 -15.22
C ASN A 76 32.63 6.69 -16.40
N PRO A 77 33.55 7.12 -17.29
CA PRO A 77 33.16 7.76 -18.53
C PRO A 77 32.37 6.78 -19.41
N PHE A 78 31.37 7.31 -20.11
CA PHE A 78 30.59 6.55 -21.08
C PHE A 78 30.33 7.41 -22.32
N GLU A 79 30.24 6.75 -23.46
CA GLU A 79 29.77 7.31 -24.72
C GLU A 79 28.48 6.58 -25.10
N LEU A 80 27.47 7.36 -25.48
CA LEU A 80 26.31 6.89 -26.22
C LEU A 80 26.47 7.30 -27.67
N ALA A 81 26.28 6.36 -28.58
CA ALA A 81 26.27 6.65 -30.00
C ALA A 81 25.04 6.03 -30.64
N GLU A 82 24.38 6.78 -31.50
CA GLU A 82 23.27 6.25 -32.28
C GLU A 82 23.77 5.70 -33.62
N GLU A 83 23.50 4.41 -33.84
CA GLU A 83 23.98 3.68 -35.01
C GLU A 83 23.51 4.34 -36.31
N GLY A 84 24.44 4.55 -37.25
CA GLY A 84 24.13 5.08 -38.59
C GLY A 84 23.89 6.59 -38.69
N THR A 85 23.84 7.35 -37.58
CA THR A 85 23.55 8.80 -37.62
C THR A 85 24.75 9.69 -37.32
N GLY A 86 25.82 9.13 -36.74
CA GLY A 86 26.98 9.89 -36.26
C GLY A 86 26.72 10.69 -34.98
N ARG A 87 25.50 10.68 -34.44
CA ARG A 87 25.14 11.39 -33.21
C ARG A 87 25.71 10.69 -31.99
N LYS A 88 26.31 11.48 -31.10
CA LYS A 88 26.96 10.99 -29.88
C LYS A 88 26.65 11.88 -28.69
N VAL A 89 26.57 11.27 -27.51
CA VAL A 89 26.46 11.95 -26.22
C VAL A 89 27.49 11.32 -25.29
N THR A 90 28.29 12.12 -24.61
CA THR A 90 29.25 11.62 -23.62
C THR A 90 28.87 12.09 -22.21
N GLY A 91 29.24 11.29 -21.22
CA GLY A 91 29.03 11.61 -19.81
C GLY A 91 29.97 10.80 -18.93
N SER A 92 29.87 11.00 -17.62
CA SER A 92 30.61 10.22 -16.64
C SER A 92 29.79 10.11 -15.35
N VAL A 93 29.84 8.94 -14.71
CA VAL A 93 29.27 8.71 -13.38
C VAL A 93 30.40 8.35 -12.42
N PHE A 94 30.44 9.03 -11.26
CA PHE A 94 31.35 8.62 -10.19
C PHE A 94 30.68 7.53 -9.34
N MET A 95 31.27 6.34 -9.29
CA MET A 95 30.81 5.31 -8.36
C MET A 95 31.71 5.33 -7.13
N LYS A 96 31.10 5.42 -5.94
CA LYS A 96 31.81 5.30 -4.68
C LYS A 96 31.41 3.99 -4.01
N LEU A 97 32.38 3.20 -3.54
CA LEU A 97 32.04 2.11 -2.64
C LEU A 97 31.50 2.69 -1.33
N ARG A 98 30.46 2.07 -0.79
CA ARG A 98 30.06 2.36 0.60
C ARG A 98 31.19 1.87 1.49
N GLN A 99 32.06 2.79 1.91
CA GLN A 99 33.04 2.51 2.94
C GLN A 99 32.29 2.28 4.25
N ALA A 100 32.65 1.21 4.95
CA ALA A 100 32.21 1.06 6.33
C ALA A 100 32.72 2.27 7.13
N PRO A 101 31.94 2.78 8.10
CA PRO A 101 32.47 3.76 9.04
C PRO A 101 33.75 3.21 9.69
N ALA A 102 34.69 4.09 10.00
CA ALA A 102 35.92 3.69 10.69
C ALA A 102 35.59 3.04 12.05
N PRO A 103 36.43 2.10 12.53
CA PRO A 103 36.31 1.60 13.90
C PRO A 103 36.41 2.75 14.89
N ILE A 104 35.59 2.69 15.94
CA ILE A 104 35.61 3.67 17.02
C ILE A 104 36.75 3.28 17.97
N THR A 105 37.66 4.21 18.24
CA THR A 105 38.83 3.99 19.11
C THR A 105 38.68 4.65 20.48
N ASP A 106 37.95 5.76 20.54
CA ASP A 106 37.69 6.47 21.79
C ASP A 106 36.50 5.83 22.52
N ALA A 107 36.47 5.91 23.86
CA ALA A 107 35.36 5.40 24.67
C ALA A 107 34.07 6.24 24.49
N VAL A 108 33.48 6.14 23.31
CA VAL A 108 32.29 6.89 22.86
C VAL A 108 31.35 5.95 22.11
N ALA A 109 30.05 6.28 22.13
CA ALA A 109 29.04 5.61 21.34
C ALA A 109 28.62 6.50 20.16
N GLU A 110 28.63 5.92 18.96
CA GLU A 110 28.09 6.52 17.74
C GLU A 110 26.90 5.70 17.22
N ASP A 111 26.13 6.29 16.31
CA ASP A 111 24.96 5.66 15.69
C ASP A 111 24.01 5.02 16.72
N VAL A 112 23.84 5.68 17.87
CA VAL A 112 22.95 5.22 18.93
C VAL A 112 21.51 5.30 18.43
N GLU A 113 20.90 4.14 18.30
CA GLU A 113 19.53 3.96 17.87
C GLU A 113 18.75 3.25 18.99
N ILE A 114 17.85 4.00 19.63
CA ILE A 114 16.81 3.40 20.45
C ILE A 114 15.65 3.07 19.54
N LEU A 115 15.16 1.84 19.62
CA LEU A 115 14.16 1.31 18.72
C LEU A 115 12.82 1.13 19.44
N PRO A 116 11.72 1.66 18.87
CA PRO A 116 11.66 2.44 17.61
C PRO A 116 12.31 3.83 17.72
N SER A 117 12.91 4.33 16.63
CA SER A 117 13.70 5.59 16.57
C SER A 117 12.91 6.89 16.67
N ARG A 118 11.77 6.86 17.37
CA ARG A 118 10.89 8.01 17.58
C ARG A 118 10.58 8.13 19.06
N ASN A 119 10.17 9.32 19.48
CA ASN A 119 9.65 9.55 20.82
C ASN A 119 8.59 8.52 21.16
N MET A 120 8.70 7.93 22.34
CA MET A 120 7.85 6.84 22.74
C MET A 120 7.26 7.02 24.14
N SER A 121 6.05 6.52 24.30
CA SER A 121 5.46 6.27 25.60
C SER A 121 5.25 4.77 25.71
N VAL A 122 5.71 4.17 26.81
CA VAL A 122 5.74 2.72 27.01
C VAL A 122 4.98 2.33 28.28
N ALA A 123 4.33 1.17 28.26
CA ALA A 123 3.70 0.58 29.44
C ALA A 123 4.62 -0.48 30.08
N PRO A 124 4.39 -0.85 31.36
CA PRO A 124 5.05 -2.01 31.96
C PRO A 124 4.91 -3.26 31.08
N GLY A 125 6.03 -3.96 30.88
CA GLY A 125 6.14 -5.12 30.00
C GLY A 125 6.56 -4.80 28.56
N ASP A 126 6.49 -3.54 28.10
CA ASP A 126 6.99 -3.17 26.78
C ASP A 126 8.50 -3.34 26.68
N GLU A 127 8.97 -3.71 25.49
CA GLU A 127 10.39 -3.90 25.18
C GLU A 127 10.96 -2.65 24.51
N VAL A 128 11.94 -2.00 25.15
CA VAL A 128 12.75 -0.93 24.56
C VAL A 128 14.07 -1.52 24.09
N LYS A 129 14.38 -1.35 22.80
CA LYS A 129 15.62 -1.85 22.20
C LYS A 129 16.62 -0.72 22.03
N ILE A 130 17.90 -1.06 22.10
CA ILE A 130 18.99 -0.15 21.75
C ILE A 130 20.02 -0.87 20.90
N ARG A 131 20.56 -0.16 19.92
CA ARG A 131 21.71 -0.55 19.12
C ARG A 131 22.64 0.65 19.00
N LEU A 132 23.94 0.40 19.03
CA LEU A 132 24.95 1.44 18.85
C LEU A 132 26.27 0.86 18.33
N ARG A 133 27.18 1.74 17.91
CA ARG A 133 28.59 1.39 17.68
C ARG A 133 29.45 1.97 18.79
N SER A 134 30.43 1.20 19.28
CA SER A 134 31.46 1.67 20.21
C SER A 134 32.77 0.88 20.02
N VAL A 135 33.74 1.08 20.93
CA VAL A 135 35.02 0.37 20.91
C VAL A 135 34.79 -1.13 21.08
N SER A 136 35.39 -1.94 20.20
CA SER A 136 35.29 -3.40 20.27
C SER A 136 35.92 -3.93 21.56
N GLY A 137 35.27 -4.91 22.19
CA GLY A 137 35.66 -5.47 23.48
C GLY A 137 35.34 -4.60 24.70
N ALA A 138 34.75 -3.41 24.51
CA ALA A 138 34.33 -2.56 25.63
C ALA A 138 33.18 -3.20 26.43
N GLN A 139 33.10 -2.87 27.71
CA GLN A 139 31.90 -3.10 28.50
C GLN A 139 30.99 -1.89 28.33
N VAL A 140 29.84 -2.09 27.70
CA VAL A 140 28.85 -1.03 27.49
C VAL A 140 27.61 -1.34 28.31
N THR A 141 27.16 -0.36 29.09
CA THR A 141 25.90 -0.44 29.82
C THR A 141 25.01 0.78 29.55
N TRP A 142 23.71 0.63 29.75
CA TRP A 142 22.71 1.70 29.64
C TRP A 142 21.76 1.68 30.84
N LEU A 143 21.01 2.77 31.04
CA LEU A 143 19.90 2.83 32.02
C LEU A 143 20.32 2.44 33.46
N GLY A 144 21.52 2.85 33.90
CA GLY A 144 21.98 2.56 35.26
C GLY A 144 22.54 1.15 35.49
N GLY A 145 23.12 0.54 34.45
CA GLY A 145 23.93 -0.68 34.58
C GLY A 145 23.44 -1.88 33.77
N HIS A 146 22.40 -1.73 32.96
CA HIS A 146 21.93 -2.80 32.08
C HIS A 146 22.97 -3.05 30.98
N LYS A 147 23.44 -4.29 30.86
CA LYS A 147 24.51 -4.63 29.93
C LYS A 147 24.02 -4.66 28.48
N LEU A 148 24.82 -4.07 27.58
CA LEU A 148 24.72 -4.29 26.14
C LEU A 148 25.75 -5.32 25.70
N TYR A 149 25.42 -6.05 24.64
CA TYR A 149 26.22 -7.15 24.12
C TYR A 149 26.80 -6.79 22.77
N GLU A 150 28.11 -6.95 22.63
CA GLU A 150 28.78 -6.87 21.34
C GLU A 150 28.37 -8.06 20.47
N LEU A 151 27.96 -7.77 19.25
CA LEU A 151 27.61 -8.79 18.27
C LEU A 151 28.87 -9.44 17.68
N PRO A 152 28.83 -10.75 17.39
CA PRO A 152 29.89 -11.41 16.63
C PRO A 152 30.11 -10.75 15.27
N VAL A 153 31.37 -10.62 14.86
CA VAL A 153 31.76 -10.00 13.57
C VAL A 153 31.11 -10.66 12.35
N SER A 154 30.76 -11.95 12.47
CA SER A 154 30.02 -12.71 11.45
C SER A 154 28.58 -12.21 11.24
N GLU A 155 27.96 -11.62 12.26
CA GLU A 155 26.57 -11.14 12.22
C GLU A 155 26.46 -9.66 11.83
N THR A 156 27.59 -8.97 11.74
CA THR A 156 27.66 -7.52 11.50
C THR A 156 28.24 -7.16 10.13
N GLY A 157 28.40 -8.15 9.26
CA GLY A 157 29.03 -7.97 7.94
C GLY A 157 30.52 -7.62 8.05
N GLY A 158 31.23 -8.24 9.00
CA GLY A 158 32.66 -8.03 9.18
C GLY A 158 33.01 -6.86 10.10
N ARG A 159 32.06 -6.31 10.87
CA ARG A 159 32.23 -5.08 11.64
C ARG A 159 32.28 -5.35 13.16
N PRO A 160 33.42 -5.20 13.82
CA PRO A 160 33.47 -5.27 15.28
C PRO A 160 32.82 -4.04 15.93
N GLY A 161 32.55 -4.09 17.24
CA GLY A 161 32.09 -2.94 18.01
C GLY A 161 30.62 -2.55 17.82
N ILE A 162 29.76 -3.46 17.33
CA ILE A 162 28.31 -3.24 17.29
C ILE A 162 27.69 -3.81 18.56
N PHE A 163 27.11 -2.96 19.39
CA PHE A 163 26.46 -3.35 20.64
C PHE A 163 24.94 -3.27 20.50
N GLN A 164 24.24 -4.21 21.10
CA GLN A 164 22.79 -4.16 21.23
C GLN A 164 22.29 -4.73 22.56
N GLY A 165 21.10 -4.33 22.92
CA GLY A 165 20.40 -4.87 24.09
C GLY A 165 18.93 -4.51 24.06
N HIS A 166 18.21 -5.04 25.02
CA HIS A 166 16.81 -4.73 25.26
C HIS A 166 16.60 -4.48 26.74
N TYR A 167 15.55 -3.74 27.05
CA TYR A 167 15.10 -3.45 28.39
C TYR A 167 13.59 -3.64 28.42
N TYR A 168 13.10 -4.43 29.37
CA TYR A 168 11.68 -4.60 29.61
C TYR A 168 11.25 -3.65 30.73
N VAL A 169 10.29 -2.78 30.43
CA VAL A 169 9.80 -1.79 31.38
C VAL A 169 9.17 -2.48 32.59
N ALA A 170 9.65 -2.20 33.79
CA ALA A 170 9.10 -2.78 35.02
C ALA A 170 7.87 -2.01 35.54
N GLU A 171 7.03 -2.67 36.36
CA GLU A 171 5.99 -1.98 37.12
C GLU A 171 6.66 -1.01 38.11
N ASN A 172 6.39 0.30 37.98
CA ASN A 172 7.00 1.42 38.73
C ASN A 172 8.40 1.85 38.28
N ASP A 173 8.79 1.51 37.06
CA ASP A 173 10.04 1.96 36.51
C ASP A 173 10.09 3.49 36.34
N THR A 174 11.13 4.13 36.88
CA THR A 174 11.40 5.57 36.72
C THR A 174 12.63 5.82 35.88
N VAL A 175 13.21 4.78 35.26
CA VAL A 175 14.51 4.88 34.57
C VAL A 175 14.49 5.87 33.40
N PHE A 176 13.33 6.11 32.81
CA PHE A 176 13.12 7.09 31.75
C PHE A 176 12.74 8.50 32.25
N ASN A 177 12.63 8.70 33.56
CA ASN A 177 12.41 10.03 34.15
C ASN A 177 13.70 10.86 34.26
N SER A 178 14.85 10.26 33.93
CA SER A 178 16.17 10.90 33.85
C SER A 178 16.72 10.78 32.44
N PRO A 179 17.68 11.65 32.02
CA PRO A 179 18.35 11.49 30.74
C PRO A 179 18.96 10.09 30.60
N VAL A 180 18.69 9.42 29.49
CA VAL A 180 19.27 8.10 29.22
C VAL A 180 20.78 8.26 29.06
N THR A 181 21.54 7.51 29.86
CA THR A 181 23.01 7.50 29.81
C THR A 181 23.55 6.15 29.35
N LEU A 182 24.70 6.21 28.69
CA LEU A 182 25.55 5.09 28.36
C LEU A 182 26.82 5.19 29.20
N GLU A 183 27.24 4.07 29.79
CA GLU A 183 28.56 3.93 30.39
C GLU A 183 29.39 3.00 29.52
N ILE A 184 30.55 3.46 29.09
CA ILE A 184 31.46 2.75 28.19
C ILE A 184 32.79 2.60 28.92
N LYS A 185 33.15 1.35 29.22
CA LYS A 185 34.36 1.02 29.95
C LYS A 185 35.30 0.21 29.07
N THR A 186 36.49 0.75 28.86
CA THR A 186 37.64 0.11 28.23
C THR A 186 38.69 -0.22 29.31
N PRO A 187 39.79 -0.93 28.98
CA PRO A 187 40.87 -1.16 29.94
C PRO A 187 41.47 0.13 30.53
N ASP A 188 41.50 1.21 29.74
CA ASP A 188 42.22 2.43 30.07
C ASP A 188 41.30 3.57 30.57
N THR A 189 40.00 3.54 30.27
CA THR A 189 39.11 4.66 30.54
C THR A 189 37.66 4.20 30.78
N THR A 190 36.94 4.97 31.59
CA THR A 190 35.47 4.88 31.71
C THR A 190 34.88 6.23 31.30
N ALA A 191 33.95 6.20 30.35
CA ALA A 191 33.26 7.37 29.85
C ALA A 191 31.75 7.23 30.05
N VAL A 192 31.09 8.34 30.37
CA VAL A 192 29.64 8.43 30.45
C VAL A 192 29.15 9.39 29.38
N GLN A 193 28.23 8.92 28.55
CA GLN A 193 27.65 9.69 27.46
C GLN A 193 26.13 9.77 27.65
N GLN A 194 25.58 10.99 27.65
CA GLN A 194 24.13 11.17 27.57
C GLN A 194 23.67 10.94 26.14
N VAL A 195 22.56 10.22 25.98
CA VAL A 195 21.93 10.00 24.68
C VAL A 195 20.56 10.64 24.67
N LYS A 196 20.24 11.30 23.55
CA LYS A 196 18.92 11.92 23.40
C LYS A 196 17.88 10.83 23.18
N ALA A 197 17.04 10.62 24.19
CA ALA A 197 15.91 9.71 24.14
C ALA A 197 14.70 10.42 24.79
N GLU A 198 13.58 10.47 24.09
CA GLU A 198 12.32 10.97 24.64
C GLU A 198 11.40 9.77 24.86
N ILE A 199 11.60 9.10 26.00
CA ILE A 199 10.83 7.94 26.45
C ILE A 199 10.08 8.36 27.70
N SER A 200 8.77 8.11 27.74
CA SER A 200 7.96 8.27 28.95
C SER A 200 7.32 6.95 29.35
N VAL A 201 7.21 6.68 30.65
CA VAL A 201 6.45 5.54 31.16
C VAL A 201 5.02 5.98 31.39
N LEU A 202 4.05 5.22 30.87
CA LEU A 202 2.64 5.46 31.13
C LEU A 202 2.28 5.05 32.56
N ASP A 203 1.47 5.86 33.23
CA ASP A 203 0.94 5.54 34.56
C ASP A 203 -0.18 4.48 34.42
N PRO A 204 0.03 3.24 34.89
CA PRO A 204 -0.99 2.19 34.79
C PRO A 204 -2.23 2.48 35.64
N GLN A 205 -2.14 3.36 36.65
CA GLN A 205 -3.29 3.74 37.48
C GLN A 205 -4.19 4.78 36.80
N ASN A 206 -3.65 5.51 35.82
CA ASN A 206 -4.35 6.56 35.08
C ASN A 206 -4.25 6.32 33.57
N PRO A 207 -4.94 5.28 33.04
CA PRO A 207 -4.84 4.94 31.63
C PRO A 207 -5.40 6.06 30.74
N MET A 208 -4.66 6.39 29.69
CA MET A 208 -5.11 7.33 28.68
C MET A 208 -6.19 6.68 27.82
N ILE A 209 -7.39 7.27 27.79
CA ILE A 209 -8.45 6.86 26.89
C ILE A 209 -8.53 7.83 25.72
N VAL A 210 -8.65 7.29 24.51
CA VAL A 210 -8.87 8.05 23.28
C VAL A 210 -10.20 7.67 22.64
N ARG A 211 -10.77 8.57 21.84
CA ARG A 211 -12.00 8.35 21.08
C ARG A 211 -11.77 8.55 19.58
N THR A 212 -12.27 7.63 18.76
CA THR A 212 -12.10 7.69 17.29
C THR A 212 -12.84 8.88 16.67
N LYS A 213 -12.20 9.51 15.68
CA LYS A 213 -12.81 10.47 14.76
C LYS A 213 -13.28 9.76 13.49
N GLU A 214 -13.98 10.50 12.63
CA GLU A 214 -14.39 10.00 11.30
C GLU A 214 -13.17 9.61 10.46
N GLY A 215 -13.24 8.45 9.80
CA GLY A 215 -12.14 7.93 8.98
C GLY A 215 -10.99 7.30 9.77
N ALA A 216 -11.14 7.08 11.07
CA ALA A 216 -10.17 6.36 11.89
C ALA A 216 -9.91 4.94 11.35
N TYR A 217 -8.67 4.46 11.47
CA TYR A 217 -8.28 3.11 11.04
C TYR A 217 -7.19 2.53 11.95
N LEU A 218 -7.18 1.20 12.04
CA LEU A 218 -6.18 0.44 12.79
C LEU A 218 -5.08 -0.08 11.85
N ASN A 219 -3.87 -0.26 12.38
CA ASN A 219 -2.72 -0.85 11.70
C ASN A 219 -2.15 -2.00 12.53
N TYR A 220 -1.62 -3.02 11.85
CA TYR A 220 -0.96 -4.15 12.52
C TYR A 220 0.33 -3.76 13.24
N GLY A 221 0.99 -2.68 12.81
CA GLY A 221 2.29 -2.29 13.34
C GLY A 221 2.67 -0.87 12.95
N LEU A 222 3.90 -0.50 13.34
CA LEU A 222 4.53 0.79 13.06
C LEU A 222 5.15 0.88 11.66
N GLY A 223 5.31 -0.25 10.98
CA GLY A 223 5.88 -0.30 9.64
C GLY A 223 4.99 0.45 8.65
N GLY A 224 5.61 1.13 7.70
CA GLY A 224 4.94 1.77 6.58
C GLY A 224 5.79 1.64 5.33
N ASP A 225 5.14 1.39 4.20
CA ASP A 225 5.76 1.53 2.89
C ASP A 225 5.27 2.83 2.22
N ARG A 226 5.47 2.98 0.91
CA ARG A 226 4.98 4.14 0.15
C ARG A 226 3.46 4.33 0.19
N LEU A 227 2.69 3.31 0.60
CA LEU A 227 1.23 3.31 0.72
C LEU A 227 0.75 3.49 2.16
N GLY A 228 1.67 3.59 3.12
CA GLY A 228 1.41 3.76 4.54
C GLY A 228 1.48 2.45 5.32
N GLY A 229 1.06 2.50 6.59
CA GLY A 229 1.06 1.32 7.46
C GLY A 229 0.07 0.27 7.03
N ALA A 230 0.37 -1.00 7.32
CA ALA A 230 -0.48 -2.14 6.98
C ALA A 230 -1.82 -2.05 7.75
N LYS A 231 -2.87 -1.57 7.07
CA LYS A 231 -4.18 -1.32 7.68
C LYS A 231 -4.93 -2.63 7.93
N ILE A 232 -5.57 -2.69 9.09
CA ILE A 232 -6.49 -3.78 9.48
C ILE A 232 -7.86 -3.48 8.88
N ASN A 233 -8.58 -2.49 9.42
CA ASN A 233 -9.85 -1.96 8.90
C ASN A 233 -10.06 -0.51 9.36
N TYR A 234 -11.05 0.16 8.78
CA TYR A 234 -11.56 1.44 9.26
C TYR A 234 -12.56 1.21 10.40
N LEU A 235 -12.63 2.18 11.30
CA LEU A 235 -13.52 2.22 12.46
C LEU A 235 -14.52 3.36 12.33
N SER A 236 -15.71 3.16 12.91
CA SER A 236 -16.67 4.25 13.11
C SER A 236 -16.13 5.28 14.11
N ALA A 237 -16.56 6.54 13.98
CA ALA A 237 -16.30 7.57 14.98
C ALA A 237 -16.99 7.25 16.34
N GLY A 238 -16.44 7.80 17.42
CA GLY A 238 -17.00 7.72 18.76
C GLY A 238 -16.71 6.44 19.53
N ILE A 239 -15.76 5.62 19.07
CA ILE A 239 -15.31 4.40 19.77
C ILE A 239 -14.19 4.78 20.72
N LYS A 240 -14.33 4.44 22.01
CA LYS A 240 -13.26 4.62 23.00
C LYS A 240 -12.22 3.50 22.85
N MET A 241 -10.96 3.77 23.17
CA MET A 241 -9.88 2.78 23.26
C MET A 241 -8.88 3.22 24.31
N GLN A 242 -8.31 2.27 25.04
CA GLN A 242 -7.19 2.54 25.94
C GLN A 242 -5.90 2.61 25.15
N VAL A 243 -5.06 3.60 25.46
CA VAL A 243 -3.71 3.74 24.91
C VAL A 243 -2.70 3.10 25.86
N ASP A 244 -1.96 2.15 25.34
CA ASP A 244 -0.90 1.41 26.04
C ASP A 244 0.50 1.85 25.61
N GLY A 245 0.59 2.75 24.64
CA GLY A 245 1.86 3.28 24.22
C GLY A 245 1.72 4.29 23.10
N LYS A 246 2.82 4.94 22.78
CA LYS A 246 2.92 5.87 21.66
C LYS A 246 4.28 5.72 21.01
N VAL A 247 4.35 5.82 19.69
CA VAL A 247 5.60 5.94 18.95
C VAL A 247 5.41 6.97 17.84
N GLY A 248 6.10 8.10 17.94
CA GLY A 248 5.89 9.23 17.04
C GLY A 248 4.43 9.70 17.04
N ASN A 249 3.77 9.66 15.88
CA ASN A 249 2.36 10.03 15.73
C ASN A 249 1.39 8.83 15.84
N MET A 250 1.83 7.66 16.28
CA MET A 250 1.00 6.46 16.38
C MET A 250 0.77 6.09 17.85
N TYR A 251 -0.48 5.90 18.25
CA TYR A 251 -0.83 5.30 19.53
C TYR A 251 -0.92 3.78 19.37
N LYS A 252 -0.34 3.04 20.32
CA LYS A 252 -0.62 1.63 20.56
C LYS A 252 -1.90 1.59 21.39
N VAL A 253 -2.96 1.01 20.84
CA VAL A 253 -4.25 0.87 21.51
C VAL A 253 -4.51 -0.58 21.89
N ARG A 254 -4.92 -0.78 23.14
CA ARG A 254 -5.33 -2.08 23.65
C ARG A 254 -6.71 -2.43 23.12
N LEU A 255 -6.82 -3.53 22.38
CA LEU A 255 -8.10 -4.08 21.94
C LEU A 255 -8.60 -5.13 22.94
N SER A 256 -7.74 -6.07 23.35
CA SER A 256 -8.01 -7.03 24.43
C SER A 256 -6.77 -7.20 25.31
N LYS A 257 -6.85 -8.04 26.34
CA LYS A 257 -5.70 -8.39 27.20
C LYS A 257 -4.45 -8.82 26.44
N ASN A 258 -4.60 -9.48 25.29
CA ASN A 258 -3.48 -10.02 24.50
C ASN A 258 -3.51 -9.54 23.04
N THR A 259 -4.19 -8.44 22.75
CA THR A 259 -4.29 -7.93 21.38
C THR A 259 -4.23 -6.42 21.38
N ASP A 260 -3.23 -5.90 20.68
CA ASP A 260 -3.04 -4.47 20.45
C ASP A 260 -3.15 -4.16 18.96
N ALA A 261 -3.40 -2.89 18.66
CA ALA A 261 -3.28 -2.33 17.32
C ALA A 261 -2.67 -0.93 17.37
N TRP A 262 -2.33 -0.38 16.21
CA TRP A 262 -1.79 0.98 16.10
C TRP A 262 -2.75 1.91 15.38
N ILE A 263 -3.01 3.07 15.96
CA ILE A 263 -3.87 4.11 15.39
C ILE A 263 -3.12 5.43 15.27
N PRO A 264 -3.24 6.17 14.14
CA PRO A 264 -2.67 7.50 14.05
C PRO A 264 -3.31 8.44 15.08
N SER A 265 -2.50 9.19 15.81
CA SER A 265 -2.93 10.12 16.84
C SER A 265 -3.86 11.21 16.29
N GLU A 266 -3.73 11.60 15.03
CA GLU A 266 -4.65 12.53 14.38
C GLU A 266 -6.08 11.98 14.22
N CYS A 267 -6.22 10.65 14.13
CA CYS A 267 -7.50 9.94 13.95
C CYS A 267 -8.30 9.79 15.26
N VAL A 268 -7.76 10.26 16.38
CA VAL A 268 -8.40 10.18 17.68
C VAL A 268 -8.34 11.51 18.43
N GLU A 269 -9.14 11.63 19.47
CA GLU A 269 -9.06 12.69 20.47
C GLU A 269 -8.88 12.08 21.86
N VAL A 270 -8.12 12.76 22.72
CA VAL A 270 -7.88 12.31 24.09
C VAL A 270 -9.10 12.66 24.95
N MET A 271 -9.56 11.70 25.75
CA MET A 271 -10.67 11.86 26.67
C MET A 271 -10.21 12.43 28.02
N PRO A 272 -11.10 13.06 28.82
CA PRO A 272 -10.76 13.52 30.16
C PRO A 272 -10.21 12.39 31.06
N GLU A 273 -9.31 12.75 31.98
CA GLU A 273 -8.81 11.83 33.00
C GLU A 273 -9.94 11.19 33.81
N GLY A 274 -9.78 9.93 34.20
CA GLY A 274 -10.81 9.13 34.87
C GLY A 274 -11.87 8.52 33.93
N THR A 275 -11.78 8.74 32.61
CA THR A 275 -12.62 8.01 31.64
C THR A 275 -12.32 6.51 31.71
N PHE A 276 -13.35 5.67 31.84
CA PHE A 276 -13.19 4.22 31.83
C PHE A 276 -12.96 3.67 30.42
N ALA A 277 -12.10 2.64 30.33
CA ALA A 277 -11.99 1.77 29.16
C ALA A 277 -13.37 1.20 28.81
N PRO A 278 -13.71 1.06 27.51
CA PRO A 278 -15.03 0.63 27.11
C PRO A 278 -15.23 -0.87 27.35
N SER A 279 -16.43 -1.25 27.80
CA SER A 279 -16.82 -2.65 27.93
C SER A 279 -18.32 -2.82 27.72
N SER A 280 -18.74 -3.99 27.27
CA SER A 280 -20.16 -4.26 27.09
C SER A 280 -20.52 -5.71 27.34
N LEU A 281 -21.64 -5.91 28.01
CA LEU A 281 -22.39 -7.16 27.90
C LEU A 281 -23.23 -7.09 26.61
N THR A 282 -23.13 -8.12 25.76
CA THR A 282 -23.96 -8.17 24.56
C THR A 282 -25.45 -8.30 24.95
N GLY A 283 -26.31 -7.52 24.31
CA GLY A 283 -27.76 -7.57 24.48
C GLY A 283 -28.44 -8.51 23.47
N SER A 284 -29.75 -8.36 23.30
CA SER A 284 -30.50 -9.05 22.24
C SER A 284 -30.08 -8.57 20.85
N TRP A 285 -30.15 -9.46 19.87
CA TRP A 285 -29.76 -9.19 18.49
C TRP A 285 -30.94 -9.26 17.54
N SER A 286 -30.73 -8.73 16.35
CA SER A 286 -31.66 -8.94 15.25
C SER A 286 -30.96 -9.18 13.91
N VAL A 287 -31.61 -9.98 13.07
CA VAL A 287 -31.32 -10.13 11.65
C VAL A 287 -32.57 -9.71 10.90
N ARG A 288 -32.42 -8.70 10.05
CA ARG A 288 -33.49 -8.19 9.19
C ARG A 288 -32.94 -7.85 7.82
N GLY A 289 -33.83 -7.55 6.89
CA GLY A 289 -33.46 -7.18 5.53
C GLY A 289 -34.44 -6.17 4.96
N ASP A 290 -33.98 -5.45 3.95
CA ASP A 290 -34.78 -4.60 3.10
C ASP A 290 -34.69 -5.08 1.63
N GLY A 291 -34.98 -4.21 0.66
CA GLY A 291 -34.87 -4.59 -0.76
C GLY A 291 -33.44 -4.90 -1.23
N LYS A 292 -32.42 -4.28 -0.62
CA LYS A 292 -31.04 -4.26 -1.10
C LYS A 292 -30.02 -4.81 -0.11
N TYR A 293 -30.35 -4.86 1.18
CA TYR A 293 -29.40 -5.20 2.22
C TYR A 293 -30.04 -6.04 3.32
N ASP A 294 -29.19 -6.88 3.91
CA ASP A 294 -29.43 -7.48 5.20
C ASP A 294 -28.66 -6.74 6.29
N TYR A 295 -29.20 -6.77 7.50
CA TYR A 295 -28.66 -6.09 8.67
C TYR A 295 -28.61 -7.07 9.83
N VAL A 296 -27.40 -7.32 10.32
CA VAL A 296 -27.17 -8.04 11.59
C VAL A 296 -26.81 -6.99 12.63
N THR A 297 -27.65 -6.83 13.66
CA THR A 297 -27.45 -5.84 14.71
C THR A 297 -27.21 -6.50 16.06
N VAL A 298 -26.03 -6.26 16.62
CA VAL A 298 -25.61 -6.71 17.95
C VAL A 298 -25.89 -5.58 18.94
N GLY A 299 -26.77 -5.82 19.91
CA GLY A 299 -27.02 -4.87 20.99
C GLY A 299 -25.80 -4.74 21.92
N LEU A 300 -25.37 -3.51 22.19
CA LEU A 300 -24.28 -3.18 23.11
C LEU A 300 -24.69 -1.96 23.95
N SER A 301 -24.12 -1.83 25.14
CA SER A 301 -24.26 -0.68 26.05
C SER A 301 -23.40 0.52 25.66
N GLU A 302 -22.35 0.31 24.88
CA GLU A 302 -21.47 1.36 24.35
C GLU A 302 -20.80 0.92 23.04
N ARG A 303 -20.17 1.88 22.34
CA ARG A 303 -19.45 1.61 21.09
C ARG A 303 -18.08 1.00 21.40
N LEU A 304 -17.86 -0.19 20.87
CA LEU A 304 -16.66 -0.98 21.07
C LEU A 304 -15.76 -1.03 19.82
N PRO A 305 -14.44 -1.18 19.98
CA PRO A 305 -13.54 -1.45 18.85
C PRO A 305 -13.86 -2.81 18.22
N TYR A 306 -13.65 -2.92 16.91
CA TYR A 306 -13.90 -4.16 16.17
C TYR A 306 -12.90 -4.36 15.03
N ILE A 307 -12.63 -5.64 14.72
CA ILE A 307 -11.90 -6.06 13.52
C ILE A 307 -12.81 -6.93 12.66
N VAL A 308 -12.77 -6.73 11.34
CA VAL A 308 -13.54 -7.52 10.38
C VAL A 308 -12.60 -8.31 9.48
N THR A 309 -12.92 -9.58 9.28
CA THR A 309 -12.20 -10.49 8.38
C THR A 309 -13.17 -11.32 7.55
N GLU A 310 -12.68 -11.85 6.44
CA GLU A 310 -13.39 -12.82 5.60
C GLU A 310 -12.79 -14.21 5.83
N ASP A 311 -13.59 -15.25 5.69
CA ASP A 311 -13.05 -16.61 5.60
C ASP A 311 -12.34 -16.85 4.26
N VAL A 312 -11.62 -17.98 4.16
CA VAL A 312 -10.81 -18.31 2.99
C VAL A 312 -11.63 -18.53 1.71
N GLU A 313 -12.90 -18.92 1.84
CA GLU A 313 -13.84 -19.07 0.73
C GLU A 313 -14.54 -17.75 0.37
N ALA A 314 -14.30 -16.68 1.12
CA ALA A 314 -14.91 -15.36 0.98
C ALA A 314 -16.46 -15.37 1.00
N SER A 315 -17.03 -16.27 1.80
CA SER A 315 -18.48 -16.50 1.95
C SER A 315 -18.98 -16.30 3.38
N ARG A 316 -18.09 -15.93 4.31
CA ARG A 316 -18.41 -15.60 5.70
C ARG A 316 -17.73 -14.31 6.12
N ILE A 317 -18.51 -13.45 6.79
CA ILE A 317 -18.00 -12.25 7.48
C ILE A 317 -17.79 -12.60 8.95
N ILE A 318 -16.61 -12.30 9.48
CA ILE A 318 -16.22 -12.54 10.87
C ILE A 318 -15.90 -11.19 11.50
N VAL A 319 -16.62 -10.83 12.57
CA VAL A 319 -16.42 -9.58 13.30
C VAL A 319 -16.02 -9.90 14.75
N ASP A 320 -14.79 -9.56 15.11
CA ASP A 320 -14.33 -9.58 16.50
C ASP A 320 -14.64 -8.24 17.15
N ILE A 321 -15.48 -8.27 18.19
CA ILE A 321 -15.89 -7.11 18.98
C ILE A 321 -15.11 -7.16 20.29
N TYR A 322 -14.28 -6.15 20.50
CA TYR A 322 -13.32 -6.07 21.58
C TYR A 322 -13.87 -5.29 22.78
N GLY A 323 -13.67 -5.80 23.99
CA GLY A 323 -14.35 -5.33 25.21
C GLY A 323 -15.74 -5.91 25.42
N ALA A 324 -16.15 -6.92 24.63
CA ALA A 324 -17.49 -7.51 24.70
C ALA A 324 -17.47 -8.88 25.38
N ALA A 325 -18.34 -9.06 26.37
CA ALA A 325 -18.66 -10.34 26.97
C ALA A 325 -20.09 -10.75 26.65
N CYS A 326 -20.29 -12.04 26.34
CA CYS A 326 -21.56 -12.57 25.91
C CYS A 326 -22.58 -12.53 27.05
N ASN A 327 -23.67 -11.80 26.83
CA ASN A 327 -24.91 -11.90 27.58
C ASN A 327 -26.12 -12.05 26.63
N THR A 328 -25.86 -12.45 25.38
CA THR A 328 -26.88 -12.67 24.36
C THR A 328 -27.71 -13.90 24.72
N ASN A 329 -28.99 -13.68 25.02
CA ASN A 329 -29.98 -14.75 25.25
C ASN A 329 -31.09 -14.79 24.19
N TRP A 330 -31.12 -13.81 23.28
CA TRP A 330 -32.19 -13.67 22.30
C TRP A 330 -31.68 -13.11 20.96
N ILE A 331 -31.90 -13.85 19.87
CA ILE A 331 -31.55 -13.43 18.50
C ILE A 331 -32.82 -13.49 17.64
N THR A 332 -33.37 -12.33 17.28
CA THR A 332 -34.59 -12.25 16.46
C THR A 332 -34.24 -12.31 14.97
N GLN A 333 -34.70 -13.32 14.24
CA GLN A 333 -34.48 -13.44 12.80
C GLN A 333 -35.80 -13.21 12.05
N LEU A 334 -35.92 -12.09 11.35
CA LEU A 334 -37.11 -11.74 10.58
C LEU A 334 -37.09 -12.41 9.20
N LYS A 335 -38.23 -12.79 8.62
CA LYS A 335 -38.26 -13.43 7.29
C LYS A 335 -37.84 -12.53 6.11
N SER A 336 -37.50 -11.27 6.36
CA SER A 336 -37.21 -10.28 5.33
C SER A 336 -35.77 -10.36 4.79
N TYR A 337 -34.83 -11.01 5.48
CA TYR A 337 -33.44 -11.08 5.03
C TYR A 337 -33.24 -12.09 3.89
N LYS A 338 -32.33 -11.80 2.96
CA LYS A 338 -32.16 -12.60 1.72
C LYS A 338 -30.76 -13.18 1.53
N GLU A 339 -29.71 -12.44 1.81
CA GLU A 339 -28.30 -12.82 1.57
C GLU A 339 -27.69 -13.57 2.76
N VAL A 340 -28.01 -13.17 3.99
CA VAL A 340 -27.56 -13.85 5.20
C VAL A 340 -28.15 -15.26 5.23
N LYS A 341 -27.28 -16.26 5.38
CA LYS A 341 -27.66 -17.67 5.52
C LYS A 341 -27.84 -18.05 6.98
N ASN A 342 -26.80 -17.84 7.78
CA ASN A 342 -26.78 -18.12 9.21
C ASN A 342 -26.07 -16.98 9.94
N VAL A 343 -26.42 -16.81 11.21
CA VAL A 343 -25.64 -16.02 12.17
C VAL A 343 -25.28 -16.88 13.36
N GLY A 344 -24.09 -16.69 13.90
CA GLY A 344 -23.59 -17.38 15.07
C GLY A 344 -22.59 -16.54 15.82
N TYR A 345 -22.15 -17.03 16.98
CA TYR A 345 -21.13 -16.34 17.76
C TYR A 345 -20.27 -17.27 18.59
N LYS A 346 -19.12 -16.74 19.05
CA LYS A 346 -18.20 -17.38 19.99
C LYS A 346 -17.65 -16.35 20.97
N GLN A 347 -17.50 -16.73 22.24
CA GLN A 347 -16.68 -15.98 23.19
C GLN A 347 -15.23 -16.47 23.03
N VAL A 348 -14.39 -15.71 22.32
CA VAL A 348 -13.02 -16.11 21.97
C VAL A 348 -12.07 -15.92 23.15
N GLN A 349 -12.23 -14.80 23.87
CA GLN A 349 -11.59 -14.47 25.14
C GLN A 349 -12.65 -13.85 26.04
N ASP A 350 -12.39 -13.61 27.33
CA ASP A 350 -13.42 -13.05 28.22
C ASP A 350 -13.88 -11.63 27.84
N ASP A 351 -13.08 -10.91 27.06
CA ASP A 351 -13.36 -9.57 26.50
C ASP A 351 -13.43 -9.55 24.96
N VAL A 352 -13.42 -10.71 24.28
CA VAL A 352 -13.54 -10.78 22.80
C VAL A 352 -14.72 -11.62 22.38
N PHE A 353 -15.72 -10.94 21.84
CA PHE A 353 -16.92 -11.53 21.29
C PHE A 353 -16.84 -11.60 19.76
N ARG A 354 -16.89 -12.80 19.19
CA ARG A 354 -16.86 -13.02 17.74
C ARG A 354 -18.26 -13.25 17.19
N LEU A 355 -18.68 -12.41 16.24
CA LEU A 355 -19.85 -12.61 15.40
C LEU A 355 -19.43 -13.30 14.09
N GLU A 356 -20.14 -14.35 13.71
CA GLU A 356 -19.96 -15.07 12.42
C GLU A 356 -21.25 -14.96 11.59
N ILE A 357 -21.13 -14.50 10.34
CA ILE A 357 -22.26 -14.34 9.40
C ILE A 357 -21.95 -15.14 8.13
N ASP A 358 -22.65 -16.25 7.93
CA ASP A 358 -22.58 -17.03 6.70
C ASP A 358 -23.46 -16.38 5.62
N LEU A 359 -22.98 -16.35 4.38
CA LEU A 359 -23.73 -15.86 3.23
C LEU A 359 -24.34 -17.01 2.40
N ARG A 360 -25.39 -16.70 1.65
CA ARG A 360 -26.03 -17.67 0.74
C ARG A 360 -25.22 -17.84 -0.53
N HIS A 361 -24.71 -16.74 -1.08
CA HIS A 361 -23.86 -16.79 -2.25
C HIS A 361 -22.39 -16.92 -1.86
N LYS A 362 -21.63 -17.68 -2.65
CA LYS A 362 -20.18 -17.77 -2.49
C LYS A 362 -19.50 -16.44 -2.79
N GLN A 363 -19.94 -15.73 -3.83
CA GLN A 363 -19.47 -14.38 -4.13
C GLN A 363 -20.15 -13.37 -3.21
N MET A 364 -19.38 -12.80 -2.28
CA MET A 364 -19.81 -11.67 -1.47
C MET A 364 -19.80 -10.37 -2.30
N TRP A 365 -20.92 -9.64 -2.32
CA TRP A 365 -21.01 -8.35 -3.02
C TRP A 365 -20.69 -7.14 -2.16
N GLY A 366 -20.61 -7.34 -0.86
CA GLY A 366 -20.02 -6.36 0.03
C GLY A 366 -20.75 -6.20 1.34
N TYR A 367 -20.11 -5.47 2.24
CA TYR A 367 -20.63 -5.17 3.55
C TYR A 367 -20.06 -3.85 4.07
N SER A 368 -20.72 -3.31 5.10
CA SER A 368 -20.21 -2.21 5.92
C SER A 368 -20.53 -2.47 7.39
N VAL A 369 -19.67 -1.99 8.28
CA VAL A 369 -19.85 -2.11 9.72
C VAL A 369 -19.89 -0.71 10.33
N TYR A 370 -20.96 -0.40 11.04
CA TYR A 370 -21.18 0.90 11.67
C TYR A 370 -22.02 0.79 12.94
N TYR A 371 -22.23 1.91 13.64
CA TYR A 371 -23.06 1.97 14.84
C TYR A 371 -24.39 2.71 14.59
N GLN A 372 -25.49 2.12 15.05
CA GLN A 372 -26.77 2.82 15.24
C GLN A 372 -27.01 2.98 16.75
N GLY A 373 -26.85 4.20 17.26
CA GLY A 373 -26.70 4.41 18.70
C GLY A 373 -25.44 3.71 19.20
N THR A 374 -25.61 2.69 20.04
CA THR A 374 -24.56 1.79 20.53
C THR A 374 -24.62 0.39 19.89
N GLY A 375 -25.69 0.06 19.16
CA GLY A 375 -25.79 -1.23 18.48
C GLY A 375 -24.83 -1.31 17.29
N LEU A 376 -24.00 -2.34 17.26
CA LEU A 376 -23.09 -2.60 16.13
C LEU A 376 -23.90 -3.26 15.00
N VAL A 377 -23.90 -2.63 13.83
CA VAL A 377 -24.63 -3.06 12.64
C VAL A 377 -23.64 -3.54 11.59
N VAL A 378 -23.78 -4.80 11.17
CA VAL A 378 -23.18 -5.31 9.93
C VAL A 378 -24.26 -5.27 8.85
N LYS A 379 -24.08 -4.36 7.88
CA LYS A 379 -24.96 -4.21 6.70
C LYS A 379 -24.34 -4.98 5.54
N VAL A 380 -25.00 -6.04 5.10
CA VAL A 380 -24.56 -6.95 4.03
C VAL A 380 -25.33 -6.62 2.74
N LYS A 381 -24.62 -6.38 1.64
CA LYS A 381 -25.21 -6.08 0.32
C LYS A 381 -25.75 -7.36 -0.30
N HIS A 382 -27.00 -7.31 -0.75
CA HIS A 382 -27.57 -8.37 -1.57
C HIS A 382 -26.83 -8.49 -2.88
N ARG A 383 -26.79 -9.70 -3.42
CA ARG A 383 -26.50 -9.88 -4.83
C ARG A 383 -27.47 -9.11 -5.73
N PRO A 384 -26.98 -8.41 -6.77
CA PRO A 384 -27.86 -7.85 -7.80
C PRO A 384 -28.76 -8.93 -8.39
N GLU A 385 -30.06 -8.62 -8.54
CA GLU A 385 -31.05 -9.59 -9.01
C GLU A 385 -30.71 -10.16 -10.40
N SER A 386 -30.12 -9.33 -11.25
CA SER A 386 -29.55 -9.71 -12.53
C SER A 386 -28.09 -9.27 -12.60
N LEU A 387 -27.21 -10.17 -13.04
CA LEU A 387 -25.79 -9.90 -13.25
C LEU A 387 -25.47 -9.44 -14.67
N LYS A 388 -26.47 -9.27 -15.54
CA LYS A 388 -26.29 -8.61 -16.84
C LYS A 388 -25.83 -7.16 -16.66
N LEU A 389 -24.77 -6.76 -17.38
CA LEU A 389 -24.19 -5.41 -17.33
C LEU A 389 -25.23 -4.28 -17.38
N LYS A 390 -26.26 -4.39 -18.22
CA LYS A 390 -27.32 -3.38 -18.35
C LYS A 390 -28.11 -3.06 -17.08
N ASN A 391 -28.00 -3.90 -16.06
CA ASN A 391 -28.68 -3.76 -14.78
C ASN A 391 -27.72 -3.38 -13.65
N LEU A 392 -26.45 -3.14 -13.96
CA LEU A 392 -25.40 -2.87 -12.98
C LEU A 392 -24.92 -1.43 -13.06
N THR A 393 -24.48 -0.92 -11.92
CA THR A 393 -23.73 0.34 -11.82
C THR A 393 -22.25 0.03 -11.58
N ILE A 394 -21.36 0.52 -12.45
CA ILE A 394 -19.92 0.32 -12.35
C ILE A 394 -19.23 1.65 -12.09
N ALA A 395 -18.51 1.76 -10.98
CA ALA A 395 -17.66 2.91 -10.71
C ALA A 395 -16.30 2.73 -11.38
N ILE A 396 -15.84 3.74 -12.11
CA ILE A 396 -14.52 3.77 -12.75
C ILE A 396 -13.70 4.90 -12.19
N ASP A 397 -12.48 4.58 -11.80
CA ASP A 397 -11.50 5.50 -11.29
C ASP A 397 -10.32 5.65 -12.26
N ALA A 398 -10.16 6.86 -12.78
CA ALA A 398 -8.96 7.25 -13.50
C ALA A 398 -7.92 7.71 -12.47
N GLY A 399 -6.84 6.95 -12.31
CA GLY A 399 -5.76 7.26 -11.37
C GLY A 399 -5.24 8.69 -11.49
N HIS A 400 -4.73 9.24 -10.38
CA HIS A 400 -4.06 10.55 -10.31
C HIS A 400 -4.94 11.74 -10.73
N GLY A 401 -4.33 12.89 -11.02
CA GLY A 401 -4.97 14.12 -11.48
C GLY A 401 -4.09 15.34 -11.18
N GLU A 402 -4.31 16.48 -11.84
CA GLU A 402 -3.48 17.67 -11.61
C GLU A 402 -3.58 18.13 -10.14
N PRO A 403 -2.48 18.62 -9.53
CA PRO A 403 -1.11 18.69 -10.06
C PRO A 403 -0.30 17.38 -9.89
N TRP A 404 -0.88 16.36 -9.24
CA TRP A 404 -0.26 15.09 -8.90
C TRP A 404 -0.36 14.08 -10.05
N ASN A 405 0.47 14.30 -11.07
CA ASN A 405 0.37 13.69 -12.40
C ASN A 405 0.67 12.17 -12.51
N GLY A 406 0.99 11.50 -11.41
CA GLY A 406 1.48 10.13 -11.40
C GLY A 406 2.88 10.00 -12.03
N ALA A 407 3.18 8.80 -12.52
CA ALA A 407 4.41 8.51 -13.24
C ALA A 407 4.46 9.18 -14.63
N ARG A 408 5.63 9.08 -15.28
CA ARG A 408 5.83 9.60 -16.64
C ARG A 408 6.61 8.59 -17.48
N THR A 409 6.28 8.54 -18.77
CA THR A 409 7.10 7.88 -19.78
C THR A 409 8.44 8.60 -19.96
N THR A 410 9.40 8.00 -20.65
CA THR A 410 10.67 8.67 -20.98
C THR A 410 10.44 9.86 -21.92
N SER A 411 9.42 9.76 -22.78
CA SER A 411 8.96 10.86 -23.65
C SER A 411 8.23 11.99 -22.91
N GLY A 412 7.85 11.79 -21.63
CA GLY A 412 7.27 12.82 -20.76
C GLY A 412 5.74 12.80 -20.63
N VAL A 413 5.06 11.83 -21.26
CA VAL A 413 3.61 11.63 -21.16
C VAL A 413 3.24 11.26 -19.73
N LYS A 414 2.20 11.91 -19.19
CA LYS A 414 1.77 11.75 -17.80
C LYS A 414 0.85 10.55 -17.65
N GLU A 415 1.00 9.81 -16.57
CA GLU A 415 0.11 8.71 -16.21
C GLU A 415 -1.35 9.17 -16.10
N GLN A 416 -1.62 10.33 -15.52
CA GLN A 416 -2.99 10.84 -15.39
C GLN A 416 -3.73 11.03 -16.73
N ASP A 417 -2.99 11.29 -17.83
CA ASP A 417 -3.56 11.53 -19.16
C ASP A 417 -3.92 10.18 -19.80
N LEU A 418 -3.01 9.20 -19.69
CA LEU A 418 -3.23 7.83 -20.15
C LEU A 418 -4.37 7.16 -19.39
N THR A 419 -4.39 7.27 -18.07
CA THR A 419 -5.45 6.69 -17.22
C THR A 419 -6.80 7.34 -17.47
N LYS A 420 -6.85 8.65 -17.74
CA LYS A 420 -8.08 9.35 -18.10
C LYS A 420 -8.63 8.89 -19.46
N ASP A 421 -7.77 8.79 -20.47
CA ASP A 421 -8.12 8.29 -21.81
C ASP A 421 -8.66 6.86 -21.76
N MET A 422 -7.95 5.97 -21.07
CA MET A 422 -8.37 4.57 -20.88
C MET A 422 -9.68 4.44 -20.09
N ALA A 423 -9.82 5.18 -18.98
CA ALA A 423 -11.03 5.14 -18.18
C ALA A 423 -12.26 5.64 -18.95
N GLU A 424 -12.08 6.65 -19.79
CA GLU A 424 -13.13 7.16 -20.67
C GLU A 424 -13.49 6.18 -21.79
N HIS A 425 -12.51 5.46 -22.34
CA HIS A 425 -12.78 4.36 -23.28
C HIS A 425 -13.56 3.23 -22.60
N LEU A 426 -13.12 2.77 -21.42
CA LEU A 426 -13.81 1.73 -20.65
C LEU A 426 -15.25 2.13 -20.32
N ARG A 427 -15.47 3.40 -19.95
CA ARG A 427 -16.83 3.96 -19.75
C ARG A 427 -17.70 3.75 -20.98
N LYS A 428 -17.24 4.16 -22.18
CA LYS A 428 -17.99 4.00 -23.43
C LYS A 428 -18.30 2.54 -23.75
N VAL A 429 -17.33 1.64 -23.56
CA VAL A 429 -17.51 0.20 -23.80
C VAL A 429 -18.60 -0.37 -22.88
N LEU A 430 -18.55 -0.07 -21.58
CA LEU A 430 -19.53 -0.55 -20.61
C LEU A 430 -20.93 0.05 -20.81
N GLU A 431 -21.01 1.35 -21.11
CA GLU A 431 -22.28 2.02 -21.45
C GLU A 431 -22.90 1.48 -22.74
N SER A 432 -22.09 1.14 -23.76
CA SER A 432 -22.60 0.51 -24.98
C SER A 432 -23.22 -0.88 -24.74
N LYS A 433 -22.82 -1.53 -23.65
CA LYS A 433 -23.39 -2.80 -23.14
C LYS A 433 -24.54 -2.57 -22.14
N GLY A 434 -24.92 -1.30 -21.94
CA GLY A 434 -26.06 -0.84 -21.14
C GLY A 434 -25.74 -0.55 -19.67
N ALA A 435 -24.51 -0.76 -19.20
CA ALA A 435 -24.19 -0.51 -17.79
C ALA A 435 -24.30 0.98 -17.47
N LYS A 436 -24.75 1.29 -16.24
CA LYS A 436 -24.62 2.65 -15.71
C LYS A 436 -23.18 2.82 -15.23
N VAL A 437 -22.48 3.83 -15.73
CA VAL A 437 -21.09 4.10 -15.31
C VAL A 437 -21.01 5.38 -14.50
N VAL A 438 -20.23 5.36 -13.43
CA VAL A 438 -19.91 6.56 -12.63
C VAL A 438 -18.41 6.76 -12.58
N MET A 439 -17.96 7.91 -13.08
CA MET A 439 -16.55 8.31 -13.01
C MET A 439 -16.27 8.95 -11.65
N THR A 440 -15.34 8.39 -10.87
CA THR A 440 -14.93 8.98 -9.57
C THR A 440 -14.08 10.23 -9.74
N ARG A 441 -13.40 10.36 -10.88
CA ARG A 441 -12.68 11.55 -11.35
C ARG A 441 -13.23 11.98 -12.71
N PRO A 442 -14.26 12.85 -12.76
CA PRO A 442 -14.85 13.30 -14.02
C PRO A 442 -13.95 14.29 -14.77
N GLY A 443 -13.16 15.11 -14.07
CA GLY A 443 -12.27 16.13 -14.66
C GLY A 443 -10.79 15.74 -14.75
N VAL A 444 -9.94 16.74 -14.97
CA VAL A 444 -8.47 16.60 -14.97
C VAL A 444 -7.87 16.74 -13.56
N GLU A 445 -8.53 17.51 -12.69
CA GLU A 445 -8.10 17.78 -11.32
C GLU A 445 -8.05 16.52 -10.45
N ASN A 446 -7.10 16.51 -9.51
CA ASN A 446 -7.02 15.43 -8.54
C ASN A 446 -8.21 15.46 -7.55
N THR A 447 -9.16 14.55 -7.75
CA THR A 447 -10.23 14.30 -6.77
C THR A 447 -9.67 13.56 -5.56
N SER A 448 -10.03 13.95 -4.34
CA SER A 448 -9.50 13.32 -3.13
C SER A 448 -9.92 11.84 -3.04
N MET A 449 -9.12 11.01 -2.37
CA MET A 449 -9.46 9.60 -2.17
C MET A 449 -10.79 9.42 -1.43
N THR A 450 -11.13 10.33 -0.52
CA THR A 450 -12.41 10.34 0.21
C THR A 450 -13.58 10.61 -0.73
N ASP A 451 -13.45 11.60 -1.61
CA ASP A 451 -14.52 11.95 -2.56
C ASP A 451 -14.71 10.86 -3.62
N ARG A 452 -13.63 10.23 -4.10
CA ARG A 452 -13.71 9.09 -5.03
C ARG A 452 -14.49 7.92 -4.43
N LYS A 453 -14.21 7.57 -3.16
CA LYS A 453 -14.97 6.54 -2.43
C LYS A 453 -16.42 6.96 -2.22
N ARG A 454 -16.67 8.24 -1.88
CA ARG A 454 -18.01 8.77 -1.69
C ARG A 454 -18.83 8.68 -2.98
N ALA A 455 -18.28 9.06 -4.12
CA ALA A 455 -18.95 8.98 -5.42
C ALA A 455 -19.40 7.55 -5.76
N ALA A 456 -18.54 6.55 -5.53
CA ALA A 456 -18.89 5.14 -5.75
C ALA A 456 -20.00 4.65 -4.80
N ARG A 457 -19.95 5.05 -3.52
CA ARG A 457 -20.96 4.71 -2.51
C ARG A 457 -22.32 5.36 -2.78
N GLU A 458 -22.34 6.65 -3.09
CA GLU A 458 -23.57 7.39 -3.42
C GLU A 458 -24.22 6.87 -4.70
N ALA A 459 -23.41 6.38 -5.64
CA ALA A 459 -23.89 5.68 -6.83
C ALA A 459 -24.39 4.25 -6.57
N GLU A 460 -24.23 3.74 -5.34
CA GLU A 460 -24.49 2.35 -4.95
C GLU A 460 -23.81 1.33 -5.87
N ALA A 461 -22.57 1.63 -6.31
CA ALA A 461 -21.86 0.83 -7.30
C ALA A 461 -21.85 -0.67 -6.96
N ASP A 462 -22.04 -1.51 -7.98
CA ASP A 462 -21.97 -2.96 -7.90
C ASP A 462 -20.54 -3.46 -8.06
N LEU A 463 -19.73 -2.75 -8.85
CA LEU A 463 -18.32 -3.03 -9.08
C LEU A 463 -17.53 -1.73 -9.12
N PHE A 464 -16.24 -1.82 -8.81
CA PHE A 464 -15.29 -0.72 -8.89
C PHE A 464 -14.04 -1.11 -9.66
N VAL A 465 -13.62 -0.28 -10.60
CA VAL A 465 -12.42 -0.48 -11.42
C VAL A 465 -11.55 0.77 -11.34
N SER A 466 -10.33 0.66 -10.82
CA SER A 466 -9.33 1.73 -10.88
C SER A 466 -8.27 1.42 -11.93
N ILE A 467 -7.89 2.42 -12.72
CA ILE A 467 -6.95 2.28 -13.83
C ILE A 467 -5.71 3.12 -13.53
N HIS A 468 -4.55 2.48 -13.58
CA HIS A 468 -3.24 3.03 -13.32
C HIS A 468 -2.20 2.56 -14.35
N CYS A 469 -1.04 3.19 -14.35
CA CYS A 469 0.14 2.67 -15.05
C CYS A 469 1.30 2.53 -14.08
N ASN A 470 1.96 1.38 -14.11
CA ASN A 470 3.02 1.08 -13.15
C ASN A 470 4.28 1.88 -13.47
N ALA A 471 5.17 2.01 -12.50
CA ALA A 471 6.51 2.56 -12.71
C ALA A 471 7.45 2.17 -11.57
N GLY A 472 8.68 1.81 -11.92
CA GLY A 472 9.73 1.51 -10.95
C GLY A 472 10.62 0.36 -11.39
N GLY A 473 11.59 0.02 -10.54
CA GLY A 473 12.53 -1.07 -10.81
C GLY A 473 13.43 -0.84 -12.03
N SER A 474 14.00 -1.94 -12.52
CA SER A 474 14.79 -1.94 -13.76
C SER A 474 13.87 -1.77 -14.98
N PRO A 475 14.20 -0.89 -15.95
CA PRO A 475 13.40 -0.71 -17.17
C PRO A 475 13.30 -1.96 -18.05
N PHE A 476 14.11 -2.98 -17.77
CA PHE A 476 14.13 -4.25 -18.51
C PHE A 476 13.39 -5.39 -17.80
N ALA A 477 13.35 -5.35 -16.46
CA ALA A 477 12.78 -6.43 -15.64
C ALA A 477 11.35 -6.13 -15.18
N ALA A 478 11.06 -4.88 -14.80
CA ALA A 478 9.74 -4.45 -14.36
C ALA A 478 8.92 -4.00 -15.57
N LYS A 479 8.12 -4.93 -16.11
CA LYS A 479 7.27 -4.74 -17.30
C LYS A 479 6.07 -5.68 -17.28
N GLY A 480 5.08 -5.38 -18.10
CA GLY A 480 3.84 -6.13 -18.21
C GLY A 480 2.70 -5.57 -17.36
N THR A 481 1.59 -6.29 -17.40
CA THR A 481 0.35 -5.90 -16.73
C THR A 481 0.17 -6.63 -15.40
N SER A 482 -0.56 -6.00 -14.47
CA SER A 482 -0.96 -6.61 -13.21
C SER A 482 -2.29 -6.08 -12.72
N THR A 483 -2.98 -6.89 -11.93
CA THR A 483 -4.23 -6.50 -11.24
C THR A 483 -4.06 -6.63 -9.73
N TYR A 484 -4.78 -5.81 -8.97
CA TYR A 484 -4.62 -5.68 -7.53
C TYR A 484 -5.96 -5.73 -6.82
N TYR A 485 -5.97 -6.42 -5.67
CA TYR A 485 -7.13 -6.52 -4.78
C TYR A 485 -6.70 -6.54 -3.31
N ARG A 486 -7.61 -6.15 -2.41
CA ARG A 486 -7.40 -6.16 -0.94
C ARG A 486 -8.08 -7.33 -0.25
N HIS A 487 -9.35 -7.57 -0.59
CA HIS A 487 -10.24 -8.52 0.06
C HIS A 487 -10.38 -9.79 -0.78
N LEU A 488 -10.51 -10.95 -0.13
CA LEU A 488 -10.54 -12.24 -0.85
C LEU A 488 -11.77 -12.33 -1.77
N SER A 489 -12.89 -11.77 -1.33
CA SER A 489 -14.12 -11.61 -2.13
C SER A 489 -13.89 -10.86 -3.45
N HIS A 490 -12.83 -10.07 -3.59
CA HIS A 490 -12.53 -9.29 -4.80
C HIS A 490 -11.56 -10.01 -5.75
N LYS A 491 -10.95 -11.12 -5.30
CA LYS A 491 -9.88 -11.82 -6.03
C LYS A 491 -10.32 -12.31 -7.39
N GLN A 492 -11.52 -12.90 -7.50
CA GLN A 492 -11.97 -13.53 -8.73
C GLN A 492 -12.15 -12.49 -9.86
N LEU A 493 -12.75 -11.33 -9.56
CA LEU A 493 -12.79 -10.19 -10.48
C LEU A 493 -11.39 -9.79 -10.97
N SER A 494 -10.42 -9.71 -10.05
CA SER A 494 -9.04 -9.36 -10.37
C SER A 494 -8.36 -10.38 -11.29
N VAL A 495 -8.62 -11.68 -11.10
CA VAL A 495 -8.12 -12.76 -11.95
C VAL A 495 -8.75 -12.71 -13.34
N ASP A 496 -10.08 -12.64 -13.43
CA ASP A 496 -10.77 -12.67 -14.73
C ASP A 496 -10.40 -11.46 -15.61
N VAL A 497 -10.20 -10.29 -15.00
CA VAL A 497 -9.69 -9.10 -15.71
C VAL A 497 -8.25 -9.32 -16.19
N LEU A 498 -7.36 -9.84 -15.34
CA LEU A 498 -5.98 -10.10 -15.72
C LEU A 498 -5.89 -11.11 -16.86
N ASP A 499 -6.58 -12.25 -16.75
CA ASP A 499 -6.55 -13.31 -17.75
C ASP A 499 -7.03 -12.83 -19.12
N CYS A 500 -8.03 -11.94 -19.15
CA CYS A 500 -8.50 -11.33 -20.39
C CYS A 500 -7.48 -10.37 -21.01
N ILE A 501 -6.73 -9.60 -20.21
CA ILE A 501 -5.66 -8.74 -20.72
C ILE A 501 -4.47 -9.57 -21.22
N LEU A 502 -4.15 -10.67 -20.54
CA LEU A 502 -3.03 -11.57 -20.90
C LEU A 502 -3.24 -12.34 -22.22
N GLU A 503 -4.42 -12.25 -22.83
CA GLU A 503 -4.62 -12.67 -24.22
C GLU A 503 -4.00 -11.70 -25.25
N MET A 504 -3.59 -10.49 -24.82
CA MET A 504 -2.77 -9.57 -25.61
C MET A 504 -1.29 -9.95 -25.49
N ASP A 505 -0.44 -9.44 -26.41
CA ASP A 505 1.02 -9.57 -26.28
C ASP A 505 1.56 -8.62 -25.19
N VAL A 506 1.39 -9.01 -23.92
CA VAL A 506 1.94 -8.32 -22.75
C VAL A 506 2.56 -9.32 -21.79
N LYS A 507 3.52 -8.87 -20.97
CA LYS A 507 4.07 -9.72 -19.91
C LYS A 507 3.10 -9.79 -18.74
N ASN A 508 3.10 -10.92 -18.05
CA ASN A 508 2.35 -11.11 -16.81
C ASN A 508 3.21 -10.69 -15.62
N PHE A 509 2.90 -9.54 -15.01
CA PHE A 509 3.53 -9.13 -13.76
C PHE A 509 2.85 -9.81 -12.54
N GLY A 510 1.54 -10.08 -12.62
CA GLY A 510 0.83 -10.96 -11.70
C GLY A 510 -0.50 -10.39 -11.19
N ASN A 511 -1.21 -11.24 -10.43
CA ASN A 511 -2.38 -10.85 -9.64
C ASN A 511 -1.94 -10.63 -8.18
N ILE A 512 -2.01 -9.39 -7.72
CA ILE A 512 -1.40 -8.96 -6.46
C ILE A 512 -2.49 -8.80 -5.38
N GLY A 513 -2.43 -9.67 -4.37
CA GLY A 513 -3.36 -9.64 -3.23
C GLY A 513 -2.88 -8.76 -2.08
N ASN A 514 -3.78 -8.51 -1.13
CA ASN A 514 -3.51 -7.74 0.09
C ASN A 514 -3.00 -6.30 -0.17
N PHE A 515 -3.40 -5.70 -1.29
CA PHE A 515 -2.90 -4.40 -1.72
C PHE A 515 -3.48 -3.27 -0.87
N ASN A 516 -2.62 -2.54 -0.15
CA ASN A 516 -3.02 -1.57 0.87
C ASN A 516 -3.38 -0.17 0.32
N PHE A 517 -3.83 -0.08 -0.93
CA PHE A 517 -4.21 1.18 -1.57
C PHE A 517 -5.61 1.65 -1.16
N SER A 518 -5.80 2.96 -0.95
CA SER A 518 -7.01 3.54 -0.34
C SER A 518 -8.32 3.17 -1.07
N LEU A 519 -8.30 3.06 -2.40
CA LEU A 519 -9.49 2.73 -3.20
C LEU A 519 -9.77 1.23 -3.31
N ASN A 520 -8.84 0.36 -2.90
CA ASN A 520 -9.08 -1.08 -2.73
C ASN A 520 -9.58 -1.44 -1.32
N GLN A 521 -9.54 -0.49 -0.37
CA GLN A 521 -9.99 -0.73 1.01
C GLN A 521 -11.52 -0.91 1.19
N PRO A 522 -12.41 -0.20 0.44
CA PRO A 522 -13.85 -0.39 0.58
C PRO A 522 -14.26 -1.86 0.46
N THR A 523 -15.20 -2.27 1.29
CA THR A 523 -15.80 -3.62 1.29
C THR A 523 -17.22 -3.60 0.76
N GLU A 524 -17.76 -2.44 0.40
CA GLU A 524 -19.16 -2.26 0.00
C GLU A 524 -19.46 -2.74 -1.43
N TYR A 525 -18.43 -3.07 -2.21
CA TYR A 525 -18.48 -3.55 -3.59
C TYR A 525 -17.16 -4.25 -3.98
N PRO A 526 -17.16 -5.26 -4.87
CA PRO A 526 -15.93 -5.82 -5.41
C PRO A 526 -15.15 -4.80 -6.23
N SER A 527 -13.86 -4.76 -5.96
CA SER A 527 -12.95 -3.77 -6.54
C SER A 527 -11.74 -4.43 -7.19
N VAL A 528 -11.34 -3.95 -8.36
CA VAL A 528 -10.04 -4.25 -8.96
C VAL A 528 -9.30 -2.96 -9.29
N LEU A 529 -7.99 -2.94 -9.05
CA LEU A 529 -7.11 -1.94 -9.64
C LEU A 529 -6.28 -2.61 -10.73
N VAL A 530 -6.25 -2.00 -11.92
CA VAL A 530 -5.53 -2.46 -13.09
C VAL A 530 -4.30 -1.57 -13.28
N GLU A 531 -3.11 -2.11 -13.00
CA GLU A 531 -1.86 -1.52 -13.45
C GLU A 531 -1.60 -2.00 -14.88
N THR A 532 -1.88 -1.13 -15.83
CA THR A 532 -1.90 -1.47 -17.27
C THR A 532 -0.54 -1.95 -17.76
N LEU A 533 0.46 -1.07 -17.79
CA LEU A 533 1.85 -1.36 -18.17
C LEU A 533 2.82 -0.43 -17.43
N PHE A 534 4.13 -0.71 -17.49
CA PHE A 534 5.16 0.09 -16.82
C PHE A 534 5.64 1.28 -17.67
N LEU A 535 5.32 2.51 -17.27
CA LEU A 535 5.81 3.73 -17.94
C LEU A 535 7.33 3.89 -17.83
N SER A 536 7.96 3.20 -16.87
CA SER A 536 9.42 3.17 -16.71
C SER A 536 10.14 2.28 -17.71
N SER A 537 9.42 1.36 -18.39
CA SER A 537 9.98 0.45 -19.39
C SER A 537 9.67 0.96 -20.80
N PRO A 538 10.69 1.23 -21.65
CA PRO A 538 10.46 1.69 -23.01
C PRO A 538 9.63 0.73 -23.89
N GLU A 539 9.71 -0.58 -23.65
CA GLU A 539 8.92 -1.60 -24.36
C GLU A 539 7.43 -1.45 -24.09
N ASP A 540 7.07 -1.32 -22.83
CA ASP A 540 5.71 -1.12 -22.36
C ASP A 540 5.18 0.27 -22.74
N SER A 541 6.02 1.29 -22.58
CA SER A 541 5.73 2.67 -22.98
C SER A 541 5.40 2.75 -24.47
N ASP A 542 6.16 2.08 -25.33
CA ASP A 542 5.89 2.01 -26.77
C ASP A 542 4.51 1.44 -27.11
N LYS A 543 4.06 0.44 -26.35
CA LYS A 543 2.73 -0.15 -26.51
C LYS A 543 1.65 0.79 -25.99
N ILE A 544 1.77 1.26 -24.74
CA ILE A 544 0.72 2.07 -24.10
C ILE A 544 0.55 3.44 -24.75
N LEU A 545 1.54 3.98 -25.47
CA LEU A 545 1.41 5.24 -26.20
C LEU A 545 0.49 5.13 -27.43
N LYS A 546 0.26 3.92 -27.96
CA LYS A 546 -0.63 3.68 -29.11
C LYS A 546 -2.09 3.63 -28.64
N LYS A 547 -2.95 4.44 -29.23
CA LYS A 547 -4.35 4.57 -28.79
C LYS A 547 -5.11 3.26 -29.00
N GLU A 548 -4.89 2.59 -30.13
CA GLU A 548 -5.54 1.33 -30.49
C GLU A 548 -5.22 0.22 -29.47
N PHE A 549 -3.99 0.21 -28.95
CA PHE A 549 -3.57 -0.72 -27.92
C PHE A 549 -4.28 -0.44 -26.59
N ARG A 550 -4.38 0.83 -26.19
CA ARG A 550 -5.12 1.23 -24.98
C ARG A 550 -6.60 0.91 -25.07
N ASP A 551 -7.21 1.20 -26.22
CA ASP A 551 -8.61 0.91 -26.50
C ASP A 551 -8.86 -0.61 -26.39
N GLU A 552 -8.07 -1.46 -27.08
CA GLU A 552 -8.20 -2.91 -26.97
C GLU A 552 -8.04 -3.39 -25.52
N MET A 553 -7.03 -2.89 -24.78
CA MET A 553 -6.83 -3.28 -23.38
C MET A 553 -8.05 -2.96 -22.52
N MET A 554 -8.71 -1.83 -22.73
CA MET A 554 -9.93 -1.49 -22.00
C MET A 554 -11.14 -2.33 -22.43
N GLU A 555 -11.20 -2.76 -23.69
CA GLU A 555 -12.16 -3.77 -24.12
C GLU A 555 -11.90 -5.14 -23.47
N ARG A 556 -10.63 -5.52 -23.26
CA ARG A 556 -10.25 -6.72 -22.49
C ARG A 556 -10.67 -6.61 -21.03
N VAL A 557 -10.51 -5.45 -20.41
CA VAL A 557 -11.00 -5.18 -19.04
C VAL A 557 -12.52 -5.36 -18.96
N ALA A 558 -13.28 -4.77 -19.88
CA ALA A 558 -14.73 -4.95 -19.95
C ALA A 558 -15.13 -6.42 -20.14
N TRP A 559 -14.40 -7.16 -20.98
CA TRP A 559 -14.64 -8.58 -21.19
C TRP A 559 -14.31 -9.43 -19.94
N GLY A 560 -13.28 -9.08 -19.19
CA GLY A 560 -12.96 -9.70 -17.91
C GLY A 560 -14.06 -9.50 -16.87
N ILE A 561 -14.66 -8.30 -16.82
CA ILE A 561 -15.85 -8.03 -16.00
C ILE A 561 -17.03 -8.92 -16.44
N GLU A 562 -17.26 -9.08 -17.75
CA GLU A 562 -18.30 -9.99 -18.26
C GLU A 562 -18.02 -11.45 -17.85
N LYS A 563 -16.77 -11.92 -17.94
CA LYS A 563 -16.38 -13.28 -17.51
C LYS A 563 -16.63 -13.49 -16.02
N PHE A 564 -16.22 -12.55 -15.19
CA PHE A 564 -16.47 -12.59 -13.75
C PHE A 564 -17.96 -12.71 -13.46
N LEU A 565 -18.78 -11.82 -14.03
CA LEU A 565 -20.24 -11.83 -13.83
C LEU A 565 -20.89 -13.13 -14.31
N ALA A 566 -20.45 -13.69 -15.44
CA ALA A 566 -20.96 -14.96 -15.97
C ALA A 566 -20.48 -16.18 -15.16
N GLY A 567 -19.34 -16.07 -14.46
CA GLY A 567 -18.76 -17.12 -13.63
C GLY A 567 -19.38 -17.23 -12.22
N VAL A 568 -20.17 -16.24 -11.79
CA VAL A 568 -20.87 -16.30 -10.49
C VAL A 568 -21.96 -17.39 -10.51
N ASP A 569 -22.03 -18.19 -9.44
CA ASP A 569 -23.03 -19.25 -9.30
C ASP A 569 -24.47 -18.73 -9.48
N GLY A 570 -25.25 -19.38 -10.35
CA GLY A 570 -26.61 -18.97 -10.68
C GLY A 570 -26.71 -17.64 -11.46
N SER A 571 -25.64 -17.21 -12.13
CA SER A 571 -25.65 -16.00 -12.97
C SER A 571 -26.56 -16.12 -14.19
N ASP A 572 -27.23 -15.01 -14.52
CA ASP A 572 -27.99 -14.84 -15.77
C ASP A 572 -27.21 -14.02 -16.82
N ALA A 573 -25.98 -13.60 -16.50
CA ALA A 573 -25.04 -13.00 -17.43
C ALA A 573 -24.41 -14.04 -18.34
N LYS A 574 -23.95 -13.58 -19.51
CA LYS A 574 -23.22 -14.38 -20.48
C LYS A 574 -22.00 -13.60 -20.92
N ALA A 575 -20.84 -14.24 -20.88
CA ALA A 575 -19.62 -13.71 -21.46
C ALA A 575 -19.37 -14.35 -22.83
N PRO A 576 -18.89 -13.60 -23.83
CA PRO A 576 -18.33 -14.18 -25.05
C PRO A 576 -17.22 -15.19 -24.71
N LYS A 577 -17.23 -16.37 -25.37
CA LYS A 577 -16.16 -17.39 -25.19
C LYS A 577 -14.80 -16.96 -25.74
N LYS A 578 -14.80 -16.02 -26.67
CA LYS A 578 -13.61 -15.42 -27.29
C LYS A 578 -13.79 -13.92 -27.28
N PHE A 579 -12.68 -13.19 -27.16
CA PHE A 579 -12.69 -11.75 -27.29
C PHE A 579 -13.28 -11.32 -28.64
N LYS A 580 -14.12 -10.29 -28.59
CA LYS A 580 -14.70 -9.65 -29.75
C LYS A 580 -14.65 -8.15 -29.51
N PRO A 581 -13.85 -7.41 -30.29
CA PRO A 581 -13.74 -5.98 -30.09
C PRO A 581 -15.07 -5.29 -30.37
N SER A 582 -15.29 -4.15 -29.72
CA SER A 582 -16.46 -3.33 -29.98
C SER A 582 -16.30 -2.58 -31.31
N ARG A 583 -17.37 -1.96 -31.81
CA ARG A 583 -17.32 -1.12 -33.02
C ARG A 583 -17.20 0.37 -32.71
N LEU A 584 -16.73 0.71 -31.49
CA LEU A 584 -16.73 2.07 -30.93
C LEU A 584 -15.57 2.93 -31.40
#